data_AF-A0A6C0JRI2-F1
#
_entry.id   AF-A0A6C0JRI2-F1
#
_cell.length_a   1.000
_cell.length_b   1.000
_cell.length_c   1.000
_cell.angle_alpha   90.00
_cell.angle_beta   90.00
_cell.angle_gamma   90.00
#
_symmetry.space_group_name_H-M   'P 1'
#
loop_
_entity.id
_entity.type
_entity.pdbx_description
1 polymer ?
#
loop_
_entity_poly.entity_id
_entity_poly.type
_entity_poly.pdbx_seq_one_letter_code
_entity_poly.pdbx_strand_id
1 'polypeptide(L)'
;MLFLSLNVGILAIFYTVLGGLLSYGMHHLFDEFDDGWKSKSIPYQLFDVSIELVLIGLIAFWTIFFIKDAPPVFPVSKEMDSFVDSYVSGIFFSFSLFLFFGDLESKIKYLYEKAVDPVVKKNFPTKGSILDGSLTFESRKTDKIKITY
;
A
#
# COMPACT_ATOMS: atom_id res chain seq x y z
N MET A 1 -10.08 -6.78 -31.31
CA MET A 1 -10.86 -6.86 -30.06
C MET A 1 -10.58 -8.17 -29.32
N LEU A 2 -10.92 -9.35 -29.85
CA LEU A 2 -10.71 -10.64 -29.14
C LEU A 2 -9.24 -10.89 -28.72
N PHE A 3 -8.28 -10.81 -29.64
CA PHE A 3 -6.85 -11.02 -29.32
C PHE A 3 -6.31 -10.01 -28.31
N LEU A 4 -6.81 -8.78 -28.35
CA LEU A 4 -6.47 -7.76 -27.37
C LEU A 4 -6.95 -8.16 -25.97
N SER A 5 -8.21 -8.56 -25.85
CA SER A 5 -8.79 -9.02 -24.59
C SER A 5 -8.09 -10.27 -24.04
N LEU A 6 -7.63 -11.17 -24.91
CA LEU A 6 -6.86 -12.35 -24.51
C LEU A 6 -5.48 -11.97 -23.96
N ASN A 7 -4.75 -11.04 -24.60
CA ASN A 7 -3.48 -10.53 -24.08
C ASN A 7 -3.69 -9.84 -22.71
N VAL A 8 -4.72 -9.02 -22.57
CA VAL A 8 -5.10 -8.39 -21.28
C VAL A 8 -5.33 -9.45 -20.20
N GLY A 9 -6.08 -10.51 -20.52
CA GLY A 9 -6.35 -11.61 -19.58
C GLY A 9 -5.09 -12.37 -19.16
N ILE A 10 -4.17 -12.61 -20.09
CA ILE A 10 -2.88 -13.25 -19.79
C ILE A 10 -2.05 -12.38 -18.85
N LEU A 11 -1.93 -11.08 -19.16
CA LEU A 11 -1.19 -10.15 -18.31
C LEU A 11 -1.82 -10.04 -16.92
N ALA A 12 -3.15 -10.00 -16.82
CA ALA A 12 -3.85 -10.00 -15.54
C ALA A 12 -3.49 -11.21 -14.67
N ILE A 13 -3.51 -12.42 -15.25
CA ILE A 13 -3.11 -13.65 -14.56
C ILE A 13 -1.64 -13.58 -14.15
N PHE A 14 -0.77 -13.17 -15.08
CA PHE A 14 0.67 -13.04 -14.84
C PHE A 14 0.97 -12.10 -13.66
N TYR A 15 0.42 -10.90 -13.64
CA TYR A 15 0.64 -9.92 -12.57
C TYR A 15 0.05 -10.37 -11.24
N THR A 16 -1.07 -11.08 -11.25
CA THR A 16 -1.64 -11.68 -10.03
C THR A 16 -0.71 -12.73 -9.45
N VAL A 17 -0.18 -13.64 -10.28
CA VAL A 17 0.80 -14.65 -9.84
C VAL A 17 2.07 -13.98 -9.32
N LEU A 18 2.58 -12.98 -10.04
CA LEU A 18 3.76 -12.23 -9.64
C LEU A 18 3.55 -11.54 -8.28
N GLY A 19 2.40 -10.90 -8.06
CA GLY A 19 2.11 -10.26 -6.78
C GLY A 19 2.02 -11.26 -5.63
N GLY A 20 1.46 -12.45 -5.86
CA GLY A 20 1.44 -13.53 -4.87
C GLY A 20 2.85 -14.05 -4.55
N LEU A 21 3.70 -14.25 -5.55
CA LEU A 21 5.10 -14.65 -5.37
C LEU A 21 5.89 -13.56 -4.62
N LEU A 22 5.66 -12.30 -4.98
CA LEU A 22 6.31 -11.17 -4.33
C LEU A 22 5.89 -11.09 -2.86
N SER A 23 4.60 -11.17 -2.55
CA SER A 23 4.10 -11.18 -1.17
C SER A 23 4.69 -12.34 -0.36
N TYR A 24 4.73 -13.55 -0.93
CA TYR A 24 5.37 -14.70 -0.29
C TYR A 24 6.85 -14.43 0.02
N GLY A 25 7.59 -13.86 -0.93
CA GLY A 25 8.99 -13.49 -0.73
C GLY A 25 9.16 -12.42 0.36
N MET A 26 8.33 -11.39 0.33
CA MET A 26 8.33 -10.29 1.30
C MET A 26 8.07 -10.78 2.71
N HIS A 27 7.09 -11.67 2.90
CA HIS A 27 6.76 -12.29 4.18
C HIS A 27 7.95 -13.02 4.82
N HIS A 28 8.86 -13.59 4.01
CA HIS A 28 10.06 -14.26 4.53
C HIS A 28 11.25 -13.32 4.74
N LEU A 29 11.25 -12.15 4.09
CA LEU A 29 12.37 -11.21 4.10
C LEU A 29 12.22 -10.13 5.18
N PHE A 30 10.99 -9.82 5.59
CA PHE A 30 10.67 -8.73 6.51
C PHE A 30 9.91 -9.23 7.74
N ASP A 31 10.05 -8.51 8.84
CA ASP A 31 9.35 -8.83 10.09
C ASP A 31 7.82 -8.71 9.89
N GLU A 32 7.03 -9.61 10.47
CA GLU A 32 5.56 -9.52 10.45
C GLU A 32 5.06 -8.31 11.24
N PHE A 33 3.85 -7.82 10.90
CA PHE A 33 3.20 -6.78 11.70
C PHE A 33 2.64 -7.33 13.03
N ASP A 34 3.51 -7.51 14.01
CA ASP A 34 3.16 -8.01 15.33
C ASP A 34 3.56 -7.04 16.47
N ASP A 35 3.35 -7.45 17.71
CA ASP A 35 3.74 -6.66 18.88
C ASP A 35 5.27 -6.53 19.01
N GLY A 36 6.02 -7.50 18.47
CA GLY A 36 7.48 -7.45 18.37
C GLY A 36 7.94 -6.30 17.49
N TRP A 37 7.40 -6.16 16.29
CA TRP A 37 7.69 -5.06 15.37
C TRP A 37 7.22 -3.71 15.93
N LYS A 38 6.02 -3.66 16.54
CA LYS A 38 5.48 -2.43 17.16
C LYS A 38 6.34 -1.92 18.31
N SER A 39 7.02 -2.81 19.03
CA SER A 39 7.93 -2.48 20.13
C SER A 39 9.27 -1.85 19.69
N LYS A 40 9.61 -1.95 18.40
CA LYS A 40 10.86 -1.39 17.84
C LYS A 40 10.84 0.14 17.84
N SER A 41 12.01 0.73 17.65
CA SER A 41 12.16 2.18 17.56
C SER A 41 11.50 2.73 16.28
N ILE A 42 11.03 3.99 16.33
CA ILE A 42 10.46 4.68 15.16
C ILE A 42 11.38 4.67 13.94
N PRO A 43 12.70 4.96 14.07
CA PRO A 43 13.60 4.92 12.92
C PRO A 43 13.68 3.53 12.28
N TYR A 44 13.64 2.47 13.09
CA TYR A 44 13.61 1.10 12.58
C TYR A 44 12.33 0.84 11.78
N GLN A 45 11.17 1.18 12.34
CA GLN A 45 9.86 0.97 11.70
C GLN A 45 9.77 1.73 10.37
N LEU A 46 10.25 2.99 10.33
CA LEU A 46 10.29 3.78 9.09
C LEU A 46 11.25 3.18 8.07
N PHE A 47 12.41 2.72 8.51
CA PHE A 47 13.42 2.14 7.63
C PHE A 47 12.94 0.83 7.01
N ASP A 48 12.37 -0.06 7.83
CA ASP A 48 11.77 -1.33 7.44
C ASP A 48 10.72 -1.13 6.33
N VAL A 49 9.69 -0.30 6.59
CA VAL A 49 8.65 0.03 5.61
C VAL A 49 9.22 0.71 4.36
N SER A 50 10.24 1.57 4.51
CA SER A 50 10.88 2.23 3.37
C SER A 50 11.58 1.23 2.45
N ILE A 51 12.31 0.26 3.02
CA ILE A 51 12.96 -0.79 2.23
C ILE A 51 11.90 -1.64 1.54
N GLU A 52 10.83 -2.03 2.24
CA GLU A 52 9.75 -2.81 1.64
C GLU A 52 9.18 -2.11 0.40
N LEU A 53 8.85 -0.82 0.52
CA LEU A 53 8.34 -0.02 -0.59
C LEU A 53 9.34 0.15 -1.74
N VAL A 54 10.62 0.34 -1.43
CA VAL A 54 11.68 0.43 -2.45
C VAL A 54 11.81 -0.88 -3.20
N LEU A 55 11.80 -2.01 -2.50
CA LEU A 55 11.93 -3.33 -3.12
C LEU A 55 10.75 -3.62 -4.04
N ILE A 56 9.53 -3.34 -3.59
CA ILE A 56 8.32 -3.43 -4.40
C ILE A 56 8.43 -2.56 -5.65
N GLY A 57 8.83 -1.28 -5.49
CA GLY A 57 8.98 -0.34 -6.59
C GLY A 57 10.02 -0.78 -7.62
N LEU A 58 11.16 -1.32 -7.16
CA LEU A 58 12.20 -1.85 -8.04
C LEU A 58 11.70 -3.07 -8.83
N ILE A 59 11.02 -4.00 -8.17
CA ILE A 59 10.49 -5.20 -8.83
C ILE A 59 9.38 -4.82 -9.82
N ALA A 60 8.51 -3.87 -9.47
CA ALA A 60 7.51 -3.32 -10.37
C ALA A 60 8.15 -2.74 -11.64
N PHE A 61 9.14 -1.87 -11.46
CA PHE A 61 9.85 -1.21 -12.54
C PHE A 61 10.49 -2.24 -13.49
N TRP A 62 11.27 -3.17 -12.94
CA TRP A 62 11.97 -4.16 -13.75
C TRP A 62 11.00 -5.10 -14.45
N THR A 63 9.91 -5.51 -13.79
CA THR A 63 8.89 -6.35 -14.43
C THR A 63 8.28 -5.65 -15.63
N ILE A 64 7.82 -4.41 -15.47
CA ILE A 64 7.23 -3.63 -16.56
C ILE A 64 8.24 -3.41 -17.68
N PHE A 65 9.50 -3.10 -17.32
CA PHE A 65 10.58 -2.90 -18.27
C PHE A 65 10.79 -4.13 -19.16
N PHE A 66 10.85 -5.34 -18.57
CA PHE A 66 11.03 -6.57 -19.34
C PHE A 66 9.79 -6.98 -20.13
N ILE A 67 8.58 -6.79 -19.58
CA ILE A 67 7.33 -7.14 -20.27
C ILE A 67 7.09 -6.26 -21.49
N LYS A 68 7.41 -4.95 -21.41
CA LYS A 68 7.24 -4.03 -22.54
C LYS A 68 8.01 -4.44 -23.80
N ASP A 69 9.14 -5.11 -23.63
CA ASP A 69 9.99 -5.57 -24.73
C ASP A 69 9.67 -7.02 -25.17
N ALA A 70 8.76 -7.69 -24.47
CA ALA A 70 8.32 -9.05 -24.81
C ALA A 70 7.31 -9.03 -25.98
N PRO A 71 7.39 -9.98 -26.92
CA PRO A 71 6.39 -10.08 -27.98
C PRO A 71 5.03 -10.49 -27.42
N PRO A 72 3.92 -9.95 -27.94
CA PRO A 72 2.59 -10.34 -27.48
C PRO A 72 2.28 -11.79 -27.82
N VAL A 73 1.53 -12.44 -26.93
CA VAL A 73 1.14 -13.85 -27.12
C VAL A 73 0.20 -13.99 -28.32
N PHE A 74 -0.78 -13.10 -28.44
CA PHE A 74 -1.65 -13.01 -29.61
C PHE A 74 -1.33 -11.78 -30.46
N PRO A 75 -1.33 -11.90 -31.79
CA PRO A 75 -0.93 -10.81 -32.68
C PRO A 75 -1.91 -9.64 -32.59
N VAL A 76 -1.37 -8.45 -32.29
CA VAL A 76 -2.08 -7.17 -32.21
C VAL A 76 -1.22 -6.07 -32.84
N SER A 77 -1.81 -4.91 -33.16
CA SER A 77 -1.03 -3.77 -33.64
C SER A 77 -0.12 -3.25 -32.54
N LYS A 78 1.11 -2.84 -32.92
CA LYS A 78 2.15 -2.38 -31.97
C LYS A 78 1.69 -1.24 -31.05
N GLU A 79 0.85 -0.34 -31.56
CA GLU A 79 0.28 0.76 -30.76
C GLU A 79 -0.66 0.25 -29.66
N MET A 80 -1.51 -0.71 -30.00
CA MET A 80 -2.51 -1.25 -29.09
C MET A 80 -1.87 -2.18 -28.05
N ASP A 81 -0.80 -2.87 -28.47
CA ASP A 81 0.08 -3.66 -27.62
C ASP A 81 0.72 -2.81 -26.53
N SER A 82 1.43 -1.74 -26.94
CA SER A 82 2.09 -0.84 -26.00
C SER A 82 1.12 -0.14 -25.04
N PHE A 83 -0.10 0.18 -25.51
CA PHE A 83 -1.16 0.73 -24.67
C PHE A 83 -1.63 -0.28 -23.62
N VAL A 84 -1.92 -1.51 -24.05
CA VAL A 84 -2.35 -2.59 -23.14
C VAL A 84 -1.26 -2.90 -22.14
N ASP A 85 -0.02 -3.10 -22.56
CA ASP A 85 1.07 -3.44 -21.65
C ASP A 85 1.27 -2.36 -20.59
N SER A 86 1.27 -1.08 -20.95
CA SER A 86 1.48 -0.01 -19.96
C SER A 86 0.31 0.11 -18.98
N TYR A 87 -0.92 0.08 -19.49
CA TYR A 87 -2.12 0.29 -18.68
C TYR A 87 -2.46 -0.92 -17.80
N VAL A 88 -2.48 -2.11 -18.40
CA VAL A 88 -2.81 -3.38 -17.73
C VAL A 88 -1.74 -3.71 -16.70
N SER A 89 -0.46 -3.55 -17.02
CA SER A 89 0.61 -3.84 -16.07
C SER A 89 0.51 -2.97 -14.82
N GLY A 90 0.30 -1.65 -14.98
CA GLY A 90 0.16 -0.75 -13.84
C GLY A 90 -1.03 -1.12 -12.95
N ILE A 91 -2.21 -1.30 -13.55
CA ILE A 91 -3.44 -1.60 -12.81
C ILE A 91 -3.33 -2.95 -12.10
N PHE A 92 -2.99 -4.02 -12.82
CA PHE A 92 -2.97 -5.35 -12.23
C PHE A 92 -1.83 -5.53 -11.23
N PHE A 93 -0.69 -4.87 -11.43
CA PHE A 93 0.35 -4.84 -10.41
C PHE A 93 -0.15 -4.14 -9.13
N SER A 94 -0.75 -2.95 -9.23
CA SER A 94 -1.31 -2.25 -8.07
C SER A 94 -2.43 -3.05 -7.38
N PHE A 95 -3.32 -3.69 -8.13
CA PHE A 95 -4.33 -4.58 -7.57
C PHE A 95 -3.71 -5.76 -6.83
N SER A 96 -2.65 -6.36 -7.37
CA SER A 96 -1.98 -7.49 -6.75
C SER A 96 -1.26 -7.07 -5.46
N LEU A 97 -0.68 -5.87 -5.40
CA LEU A 97 -0.18 -5.31 -4.14
C LEU A 97 -1.30 -5.21 -3.11
N PHE A 98 -2.45 -4.63 -3.47
CA PHE A 98 -3.58 -4.53 -2.55
C PHE A 98 -4.09 -5.89 -2.06
N LEU A 99 -4.12 -6.90 -2.94
CA LEU A 99 -4.61 -8.23 -2.58
C LEU A 99 -3.68 -8.99 -1.63
N PHE A 100 -2.37 -8.81 -1.74
CA PHE A 100 -1.40 -9.68 -1.07
C PHE A 100 -0.53 -8.98 -0.02
N PHE A 101 -0.60 -7.66 0.15
CA PHE A 101 0.26 -6.89 1.07
C PHE A 101 -0.47 -6.32 2.29
N GLY A 102 -1.31 -7.13 2.95
CA GLY A 102 -2.04 -6.70 4.15
C GLY A 102 -1.14 -6.30 5.33
N ASP A 103 0.03 -6.93 5.47
CA ASP A 103 0.99 -6.61 6.54
C ASP A 103 1.64 -5.24 6.33
N LEU A 104 2.12 -4.97 5.11
CA LEU A 104 2.68 -3.66 4.76
C LEU A 104 1.63 -2.55 4.89
N GLU A 105 0.39 -2.80 4.47
CA GLU A 105 -0.74 -1.89 4.70
C GLU A 105 -0.88 -1.57 6.19
N SER A 106 -0.86 -2.60 7.04
CA SER A 106 -1.01 -2.46 8.49
C SER A 106 0.15 -1.67 9.11
N LYS A 107 1.40 -1.92 8.69
CA LYS A 107 2.58 -1.15 9.11
C LYS A 107 2.48 0.32 8.73
N ILE A 108 2.12 0.62 7.48
CA ILE A 108 1.96 2.00 6.98
C ILE A 108 0.86 2.71 7.77
N LYS A 109 -0.29 2.05 7.97
CA LYS A 109 -1.40 2.61 8.75
C LYS A 109 -0.98 2.92 10.18
N TYR A 110 -0.28 2.01 10.84
CA TYR A 110 0.23 2.23 12.20
C TYR A 110 1.20 3.43 12.28
N LEU A 111 2.12 3.56 11.32
CA LEU A 111 3.02 4.71 11.25
C LEU A 111 2.27 6.01 11.00
N TYR A 112 1.26 5.99 10.14
CA TYR A 112 0.41 7.14 9.88
C TYR A 112 -0.37 7.55 11.13
N GLU A 113 -1.04 6.62 11.81
CA GLU A 113 -1.74 6.88 13.07
C GLU A 113 -0.78 7.48 14.10
N LYS A 114 0.42 6.91 14.27
CA LYS A 114 1.39 7.40 15.24
C LYS A 114 1.94 8.81 14.93
N ALA A 115 2.12 9.14 13.65
CA ALA A 115 2.65 10.43 13.23
C ALA A 115 1.57 11.52 13.08
N VAL A 116 0.40 11.14 12.57
CA VAL A 116 -0.66 12.05 12.12
C VAL A 116 -1.77 12.20 13.15
N ASP A 117 -2.11 11.16 13.92
CA ASP A 117 -3.14 11.29 14.96
C ASP A 117 -2.85 12.43 15.94
N PRO A 118 -1.61 12.63 16.44
CA PRO A 118 -1.35 13.74 17.36
C PRO A 118 -1.65 15.11 16.73
N VAL A 119 -1.43 15.26 15.43
CA VAL A 119 -1.69 16.50 14.68
C VAL A 119 -3.18 16.66 14.38
N VAL A 120 -3.84 15.57 13.97
CA VAL A 120 -5.28 15.56 13.68
C VAL A 120 -6.08 15.80 14.94
N LYS A 121 -5.78 15.08 16.03
CA LYS A 121 -6.44 15.29 17.33
C LYS A 121 -6.25 16.70 17.89
N LYS A 122 -5.18 17.39 17.49
CA LYS A 122 -4.93 18.79 17.87
C LYS A 122 -5.78 19.78 17.06
N ASN A 123 -6.00 19.52 15.77
CA ASN A 123 -6.58 20.50 14.84
C ASN A 123 -8.03 20.20 14.45
N PHE A 124 -8.51 18.96 14.64
CA PHE A 124 -9.82 18.50 14.20
C PHE A 124 -10.61 17.85 15.33
N PRO A 125 -11.95 17.96 15.32
CA PRO A 125 -12.81 17.28 16.27
C PRO A 125 -12.69 15.77 16.07
N THR A 126 -12.46 15.05 17.16
CA THR A 126 -12.05 13.62 17.15
C THR A 126 -13.21 12.67 17.40
N LYS A 127 -14.39 13.18 17.75
CA LYS A 127 -15.60 12.39 18.02
C LYS A 127 -16.82 13.02 17.34
N GLY A 128 -17.77 12.18 16.95
CA GLY A 128 -19.01 12.59 16.29
C GLY A 128 -18.98 12.43 14.77
N SER A 129 -20.09 12.76 14.14
CA SER A 129 -20.27 12.70 12.69
C SER A 129 -20.54 14.10 12.15
N ILE A 130 -19.97 14.43 10.99
CA ILE A 130 -20.30 15.66 10.27
C ILE A 130 -21.80 15.66 9.91
N LEU A 131 -22.34 14.48 9.59
CA LEU A 131 -23.72 14.32 9.11
C LEU A 131 -24.76 14.62 10.21
N ASP A 132 -24.42 14.35 11.47
CA ASP A 132 -25.32 14.57 12.62
C ASP A 132 -24.97 15.83 13.42
N GLY A 133 -23.99 16.63 12.96
CA GLY A 133 -23.56 17.87 13.62
C GLY A 133 -22.94 17.68 15.02
N SER A 134 -22.60 16.44 15.40
CA SER A 134 -22.19 16.06 16.76
C SER A 134 -20.68 16.13 17.02
N LEU A 135 -19.95 16.90 16.21
CA LEU A 135 -18.50 16.99 16.26
C LEU A 135 -18.00 17.57 17.59
N THR A 136 -17.19 16.79 18.31
CA THR A 136 -16.62 17.16 19.60
C THR A 136 -15.11 16.89 19.62
N PHE A 137 -14.37 17.80 20.24
CA PHE A 137 -12.94 17.62 20.49
C PHE A 137 -12.73 16.80 21.75
N GLU A 138 -11.73 15.91 21.76
CA GLU A 138 -11.31 15.24 23.00
C GLU A 138 -10.81 16.27 24.03
N SER A 139 -11.48 16.31 25.19
CA SER A 139 -11.07 17.14 26.32
C SER A 139 -9.67 16.74 26.79
N ARG A 140 -8.71 17.69 26.78
CA ARG A 140 -7.39 17.50 27.41
C ARG A 140 -7.59 17.14 28.88
N LYS A 141 -7.01 16.01 29.33
CA LYS A 141 -6.83 15.69 30.75
C LYS A 141 -5.78 16.60 31.42
N THR A 142 -5.92 17.91 31.34
CA THR A 142 -5.11 18.88 32.11
C THR A 142 -6.04 19.92 32.69
N ASP A 143 -6.38 19.70 33.96
CA ASP A 143 -6.58 20.70 35.03
C ASP A 143 -7.60 20.21 36.06
N LYS A 144 -7.14 19.30 36.93
CA LYS A 144 -7.64 19.21 38.30
C LYS A 144 -6.46 19.28 39.26
N ILE A 145 -5.70 20.38 39.21
CA ILE A 145 -4.95 20.81 40.39
C ILE A 145 -6.01 21.40 41.34
N LYS A 146 -6.50 20.58 42.27
CA LYS A 146 -7.25 21.08 43.43
C LYS A 146 -6.26 21.83 44.33
N ILE A 147 -6.19 23.15 44.19
CA ILE A 147 -5.64 24.00 45.25
C ILE A 147 -6.64 23.93 46.41
N THR A 148 -6.24 23.29 47.50
CA THR A 148 -6.99 23.26 48.76
C THR A 148 -6.34 24.31 49.65
N TYR A 149 -7.09 25.36 50.00
CA TYR A 149 -6.73 26.33 51.04
C TYR A 149 -7.00 25.74 52.42
#